data_AF-A0A8C7BQQ0-F1
#
_entry.id   AF-A0A8C7BQQ0-F1
#
_cell.length_a   1.000
_cell.length_b   1.000
_cell.length_c   1.000
_cell.angle_alpha   90.00
_cell.angle_beta   90.00
_cell.angle_gamma   90.00
#
_symmetry.space_group_name_H-M   'P 1'
#
loop_
_entity.id
_entity.type
_entity.pdbx_description
1 polymer ?
#
loop_
_entity_poly.entity_id
_entity_poly.type
_entity_poly.pdbx_seq_one_letter_code
_entity_poly.pdbx_strand_id
1 'polypeptide(L)'
;RAWPMIQLLLPALVAAAWGAQPRTPWAGTDLLNICVDAKHHKTKPGPEDKLHGQCTPWKEKACCSGSTLGSRELHKDTSLLYNFTWEHCGKMEPAYKRHFIQDNCL
;
A
#
# COMPACT_ATOMS: atom_id res chain seq x y z
N ARG A 1 -30.04 45.11 -25.15
CA ARG A 1 -29.02 44.19 -25.70
C ARG A 1 -27.97 43.93 -24.62
N ALA A 2 -28.19 42.93 -23.77
CA ALA A 2 -27.39 42.64 -22.57
C ALA A 2 -26.34 41.54 -22.83
N TRP A 3 -25.58 41.66 -23.92
CA TRP A 3 -24.65 40.62 -24.38
C TRP A 3 -23.17 40.78 -23.96
N PRO A 4 -22.61 41.97 -23.62
CA PRO A 4 -21.16 42.03 -23.37
C PRO A 4 -20.78 41.64 -21.92
N MET A 5 -21.72 41.66 -20.97
CA MET A 5 -21.41 41.40 -19.56
C MET A 5 -21.32 39.90 -19.22
N ILE A 6 -21.80 39.01 -20.09
CA ILE A 6 -21.73 37.55 -19.89
C ILE A 6 -20.34 36.99 -20.28
N GLN A 7 -19.58 37.70 -21.13
CA GLN A 7 -18.28 37.22 -21.63
C GLN A 7 -17.11 37.41 -20.66
N LEU A 8 -17.28 38.19 -19.58
CA LEU A 8 -16.24 38.42 -18.56
C LEU A 8 -16.44 37.62 -17.27
N LEU A 9 -17.59 36.94 -17.09
CA LEU A 9 -17.87 36.15 -15.89
C LEU A 9 -17.28 34.73 -15.95
N LEU A 10 -17.04 34.19 -17.16
CA LEU A 10 -16.51 32.85 -17.36
C LEU A 10 -15.04 32.67 -16.92
N PRO A 11 -14.08 33.55 -17.25
CA PRO A 11 -12.68 33.33 -16.84
C PRO A 11 -12.45 33.47 -15.33
N ALA A 12 -13.27 34.25 -14.61
CA ALA A 12 -13.15 34.42 -13.16
C ALA A 12 -13.55 33.15 -12.37
N LEU A 13 -14.52 32.37 -12.87
CA LEU A 13 -14.92 31.09 -12.28
C LEU A 13 -13.85 30.00 -12.45
N VAL A 14 -13.12 30.00 -13.57
CA VAL A 14 -12.05 29.02 -13.83
C VAL A 14 -10.82 29.29 -12.94
N ALA A 15 -10.50 30.55 -12.66
CA ALA A 15 -9.41 30.91 -11.75
C ALA A 15 -9.66 30.47 -10.29
N ALA A 16 -10.92 30.47 -9.84
CA ALA A 16 -11.29 30.01 -8.50
C ALA A 16 -11.22 28.48 -8.34
N ALA A 17 -11.34 27.72 -9.44
CA ALA A 17 -11.21 26.26 -9.44
C ALA A 17 -9.75 25.76 -9.38
N TRP A 18 -8.78 26.63 -9.71
CA TRP A 18 -7.35 26.40 -9.51
C TRP A 18 -6.83 27.05 -8.22
N GLY A 19 -7.68 27.17 -7.21
CA GLY A 19 -7.21 27.40 -5.84
C GLY A 19 -6.18 26.32 -5.49
N ALA A 20 -4.95 26.75 -5.19
CA ALA A 20 -3.81 25.88 -4.91
C ALA A 20 -4.23 24.69 -4.04
N GLN A 21 -4.06 23.48 -4.56
CA GLN A 21 -4.30 22.25 -3.82
C GLN A 21 -3.57 22.35 -2.48
N PRO A 22 -4.27 22.34 -1.32
CA PRO A 22 -3.62 22.41 -0.03
C PRO A 22 -2.72 21.18 0.09
N ARG A 23 -1.41 21.37 -0.02
CA ARG A 23 -0.46 20.36 0.45
C ARG A 23 -0.55 20.43 1.96
N THR A 24 -1.41 19.62 2.56
CA THR A 24 -1.40 19.44 4.01
C THR A 24 0.00 18.93 4.37
N PRO A 25 0.78 19.67 5.17
CA PRO A 25 1.98 19.10 5.75
C PRO A 25 1.47 17.98 6.67
N TRP A 26 1.76 16.72 6.34
CA TRP A 26 1.50 15.62 7.26
C TRP A 26 2.21 15.94 8.56
N ALA A 27 1.45 16.25 9.61
CA ALA A 27 1.99 16.45 10.94
C ALA A 27 2.71 15.17 11.35
N GLY A 28 3.98 15.24 11.77
CA GLY A 28 4.84 14.07 11.97
C GLY A 28 4.32 13.01 12.96
N THR A 29 3.27 13.31 13.73
CA THR A 29 2.53 12.35 14.55
C THR A 29 1.70 11.34 13.75
N ASP A 30 1.40 11.63 12.48
CA ASP A 30 0.58 10.80 11.58
C ASP A 30 1.40 9.73 10.83
N LEU A 31 2.68 9.57 11.18
CA LEU A 31 3.62 8.63 10.52
C LEU A 31 3.84 7.32 11.29
N LEU A 32 3.44 7.27 12.58
CA LEU A 32 3.63 6.09 13.42
C LEU A 32 2.36 5.26 13.46
N ASN A 33 2.50 3.93 13.45
CA ASN A 33 1.36 3.00 13.54
C ASN A 33 0.30 3.20 12.43
N ILE A 34 0.77 3.52 11.23
CA ILE A 34 -0.04 3.54 10.02
C ILE A 34 0.33 2.36 9.14
N CYS A 35 -0.56 2.01 8.23
CA CYS A 35 -0.22 1.13 7.11
C CYS A 35 -0.06 1.98 5.85
N VAL A 36 0.89 1.63 5.00
CA VAL A 36 0.99 2.23 3.68
C VAL A 36 -0.25 1.86 2.86
N ASP A 37 -0.77 2.81 2.09
CA ASP A 37 -1.86 2.55 1.15
C ASP A 37 -1.32 1.82 -0.08
N ALA A 38 -1.37 0.49 -0.03
CA ALA A 38 -0.89 -0.39 -1.07
C ALA A 38 -1.79 -1.62 -1.24
N LYS A 39 -1.67 -2.29 -2.39
CA LYS A 39 -2.61 -3.31 -2.90
C LYS A 39 -3.08 -4.35 -1.87
N HIS A 40 -2.18 -4.82 -1.00
CA HIS A 40 -2.45 -5.91 -0.03
C HIS A 40 -2.34 -5.48 1.43
N HIS A 41 -2.21 -4.19 1.68
CA HIS A 41 -2.14 -3.65 3.03
C HIS A 41 -3.54 -3.35 3.54
N LYS A 42 -3.76 -3.56 4.83
CA LYS A 42 -4.93 -3.07 5.55
C LYS A 42 -4.88 -1.55 5.65
N THR A 43 -6.02 -0.93 5.90
CA THR A 43 -6.10 0.52 6.14
C THR A 43 -5.43 0.95 7.45
N LYS A 44 -5.43 0.07 8.47
CA LYS A 44 -4.83 0.35 9.79
C LYS A 44 -4.17 -0.91 10.35
N PRO A 45 -3.10 -0.75 11.16
CA PRO A 45 -2.50 -1.90 11.82
C PRO A 45 -3.45 -2.54 12.83
N GLY A 46 -3.33 -3.84 13.02
CA GLY A 46 -4.11 -4.57 14.01
C GLY A 46 -3.63 -6.02 14.16
N PRO A 47 -4.15 -6.75 15.16
CA PRO A 47 -3.75 -8.12 15.42
C PRO A 47 -4.18 -9.07 14.29
N GLU A 48 -3.34 -10.08 14.05
CA GLU A 48 -3.50 -11.11 13.03
C GLU A 48 -2.98 -12.46 13.56
N ASP A 49 -3.84 -13.24 14.21
CA ASP A 49 -3.47 -14.52 14.82
C ASP A 49 -3.08 -15.60 13.81
N LYS A 50 -3.41 -15.39 12.53
CA LYS A 50 -3.23 -16.34 11.44
C LYS A 50 -2.02 -16.02 10.55
N LEU A 51 -1.07 -15.20 11.03
CA LEU A 51 0.20 -15.04 10.33
C LEU A 51 1.01 -16.34 10.40
N HIS A 52 1.57 -16.75 9.27
CA HIS A 52 2.30 -18.00 9.13
C HIS A 52 3.81 -17.79 8.98
N GLY A 53 4.58 -18.79 9.41
CA GLY A 53 6.01 -18.89 9.15
C GLY A 53 6.77 -17.64 9.58
N GLN A 54 7.51 -17.07 8.62
CA GLN A 54 8.35 -15.89 8.84
C GLN A 54 7.56 -14.64 9.23
N CYS A 55 6.27 -14.54 8.92
CA CYS A 55 5.45 -13.36 9.24
C CYS A 55 4.87 -13.37 10.68
N THR A 56 5.07 -14.42 11.47
CA THR A 56 4.54 -14.51 12.86
C THR A 56 4.99 -13.40 13.81
N PRO A 57 6.19 -12.78 13.68
CA PRO A 57 6.60 -11.68 14.56
C PRO A 57 5.68 -10.46 14.53
N TRP A 58 4.91 -10.24 13.46
CA TRP A 58 4.01 -9.08 13.32
C TRP A 58 2.60 -9.31 13.86
N LYS A 59 2.30 -10.50 14.40
CA LYS A 59 0.92 -10.94 14.75
C LYS A 59 0.15 -9.98 15.67
N GLU A 60 0.82 -9.23 16.54
CA GLU A 60 0.14 -8.33 17.48
C GLU A 60 -0.31 -7.03 16.81
N LYS A 61 0.42 -6.60 15.76
CA LYS A 61 0.20 -5.33 15.07
C LYS A 61 0.74 -5.39 13.64
N ALA A 62 -0.02 -6.04 12.75
CA ALA A 62 0.36 -6.21 11.35
C ALA A 62 -0.44 -5.31 10.41
N CYS A 63 0.15 -4.97 9.27
CA CYS A 63 -0.52 -4.35 8.13
C CYS A 63 -0.93 -5.35 7.04
N CYS A 64 -0.33 -6.54 7.01
CA CYS A 64 -0.79 -7.66 6.20
C CYS A 64 -1.95 -8.38 6.89
N SER A 65 -2.73 -9.17 6.15
CA SER A 65 -3.77 -10.03 6.73
C SER A 65 -3.27 -11.48 6.86
N GLY A 66 -3.68 -12.17 7.93
CA GLY A 66 -3.47 -13.61 8.09
C GLY A 66 -4.36 -14.47 7.20
N SER A 67 -5.28 -13.85 6.44
CA SER A 67 -6.02 -14.55 5.38
C SER A 67 -5.06 -15.05 4.30
N THR A 68 -5.52 -16.04 3.53
CA THR A 68 -4.72 -16.78 2.54
C THR A 68 -3.80 -15.88 1.70
N LEU A 69 -4.32 -14.73 1.24
CA LEU A 69 -3.61 -13.76 0.40
C LEU A 69 -2.34 -13.16 1.04
N GLY A 70 -2.31 -12.90 2.35
CA GLY A 70 -1.22 -12.13 2.96
C GLY A 70 -0.01 -12.97 3.39
N SER A 71 -0.20 -13.93 4.30
CA SER A 71 0.94 -14.70 4.85
C SER A 71 1.16 -16.06 4.19
N ARG A 72 0.10 -16.75 3.77
CA ARG A 72 0.21 -18.11 3.24
C ARG A 72 0.65 -18.14 1.78
N GLU A 73 0.17 -17.19 0.96
CA GLU A 73 0.62 -17.04 -0.42
C GLU A 73 2.08 -16.59 -0.54
N LEU A 74 2.63 -15.88 0.45
CA LEU A 74 4.03 -15.47 0.47
C LEU A 74 5.02 -16.64 0.57
N HIS A 75 4.59 -17.75 1.17
CA HIS A 75 5.44 -18.92 1.38
C HIS A 75 5.34 -19.95 0.24
N LYS A 76 4.59 -19.65 -0.83
CA LYS A 76 4.53 -20.49 -2.04
C LYS A 76 5.60 -20.08 -3.05
N ASP A 77 6.00 -21.02 -3.91
CA ASP A 77 7.05 -20.80 -4.93
C ASP A 77 6.72 -19.69 -5.92
N THR A 78 5.44 -19.53 -6.24
CA THR A 78 4.87 -18.33 -6.85
C THR A 78 4.16 -17.52 -5.77
N SER A 79 4.70 -16.35 -5.44
CA SER A 79 4.00 -15.41 -4.56
C SER A 79 2.78 -14.89 -5.31
N LEU A 80 1.59 -15.41 -4.96
CA LEU A 80 0.34 -15.00 -5.60
C LEU A 80 -0.03 -13.53 -5.33
N LEU A 81 0.67 -12.85 -4.40
CA LEU A 81 0.48 -11.41 -4.18
C LEU A 81 0.69 -10.60 -5.47
N TYR A 82 1.76 -10.92 -6.20
CA TYR A 82 2.18 -10.19 -7.39
C TYR A 82 2.35 -11.07 -8.63
N ASN A 83 1.94 -12.34 -8.54
CA ASN A 83 2.19 -13.35 -9.58
C ASN A 83 3.69 -13.40 -9.96
N PHE A 84 4.54 -13.33 -8.93
CA PHE A 84 5.99 -13.30 -9.09
C PHE A 84 6.59 -14.65 -8.69
N THR A 85 7.52 -15.16 -9.50
CA THR A 85 8.31 -16.36 -9.17
C THR A 85 9.72 -15.97 -8.77
N TRP A 86 10.16 -16.51 -7.64
CA TRP A 86 11.55 -16.41 -7.19
C TRP A 86 12.51 -17.19 -8.10
N GLU A 87 11.99 -18.05 -8.97
CA GLU A 87 12.77 -18.97 -9.80
C GLU A 87 12.86 -18.55 -11.29
N HIS A 88 12.72 -17.25 -11.59
CA HIS A 88 12.77 -16.73 -12.96
C HIS A 88 14.13 -16.93 -13.66
N CYS A 89 15.21 -17.13 -12.91
CA CYS A 89 16.55 -17.48 -13.40
C CYS A 89 16.94 -18.94 -13.13
N GLY A 90 15.97 -19.80 -12.79
CA GLY A 90 16.19 -21.16 -12.31
C GLY A 90 15.96 -21.29 -10.80
N LYS A 91 16.15 -22.50 -10.28
CA LYS A 91 15.80 -22.85 -8.90
C LYS A 91 16.58 -22.01 -7.89
N MET A 92 15.86 -21.23 -7.08
CA MET A 92 16.46 -20.43 -6.00
C MET A 92 16.75 -21.32 -4.80
N GLU A 93 17.94 -21.18 -4.22
CA GLU A 93 18.32 -21.92 -3.02
C GLU A 93 17.49 -21.45 -1.80
N PRO A 94 16.97 -22.38 -0.97
CA PRO A 94 16.05 -22.03 0.11
C PRO A 94 16.60 -21.01 1.12
N ALA A 95 17.91 -21.03 1.40
CA ALA A 95 18.52 -20.08 2.33
C ALA A 95 18.57 -18.64 1.79
N TYR A 96 18.50 -18.43 0.46
CA TYR A 96 18.26 -17.10 -0.10
C TYR A 96 16.77 -16.78 -0.21
N LYS A 97 15.93 -17.75 -0.61
CA LYS A 97 14.46 -17.58 -0.73
C LYS A 97 13.83 -17.09 0.58
N ARG A 98 14.32 -17.57 1.73
CA ARG A 98 13.83 -17.12 3.05
C ARG A 98 14.00 -15.61 3.25
N HIS A 99 15.05 -14.99 2.73
CA HIS A 99 15.30 -13.55 2.89
C HIS A 99 14.28 -12.72 2.11
N PHE A 100 13.91 -13.16 0.90
CA PHE A 100 12.83 -12.53 0.15
C PHE A 100 11.47 -12.68 0.83
N ILE A 101 11.19 -13.85 1.40
CA ILE A 101 9.97 -14.06 2.17
C ILE A 101 9.94 -13.15 3.40
N GLN A 102 11.06 -13.01 4.12
CA GLN A 102 11.16 -12.12 5.29
C GLN A 102 10.95 -10.65 4.90
N ASP A 103 11.55 -10.21 3.80
CA ASP A 103 11.38 -8.86 3.24
C ASP A 103 9.91 -8.57 2.89
N ASN A 104 9.19 -9.56 2.35
CA ASN A 104 7.77 -9.39 2.05
C ASN A 104 6.86 -9.41 3.29
N CYS A 105 7.31 -9.95 4.42
CA CYS A 105 6.55 -9.89 5.69
C CYS A 105 6.70 -8.53 6.39
N LEU A 106 7.77 -7.78 6.11
CA LEU A 106 8.08 -6.48 6.70
C LEU A 106 7.21 -5.36 6.11
#